data_AF-A0A392S7C4-F1
#
_entry.id   AF-A0A392S7C4-F1
#
_cell.length_a   1.000
_cell.length_b   1.000
_cell.length_c   1.000
_cell.angle_alpha   90.00
_cell.angle_beta   90.00
_cell.angle_gamma   90.00
#
_symmetry.space_group_name_H-M   'P 1'
#
loop_
_entity.id
_entity.type
_entity.pdbx_description
1 polymer ?
#
loop_
_entity_poly.entity_id
_entity_poly.type
_entity_poly.pdbx_seq_one_letter_code
_entity_poly.pdbx_strand_id
1 'polypeptide(L)'
;MFVKQGWKRYFDMLNGPIYTRMVKEFWMKAEVFDDVSARLEEEELIRKDPTLKGKSREEMGLSKFSGTVIKSVLAGLEITISRAHIAKLLGVE
;
A
#
# COMPACT_ATOMS: atom_id res chain seq x y z
N MET A 1 26.16 -21.43 8.98
CA MET A 1 26.50 -20.68 7.75
C MET A 1 25.97 -19.24 7.79
N PHE A 2 24.70 -19.02 8.12
CA PHE A 2 24.07 -17.68 8.13
C PHE A 2 24.56 -16.70 9.22
N VAL A 3 24.89 -17.17 10.43
CA VAL A 3 25.37 -16.30 11.52
C VAL A 3 26.73 -15.66 11.20
N LYS A 4 27.65 -16.41 10.56
CA LYS A 4 28.96 -15.90 10.12
C LYS A 4 28.84 -14.85 9.01
N GLN A 5 27.70 -14.78 8.33
CA GLN A 5 27.38 -13.81 7.28
C GLN A 5 26.61 -12.59 7.80
N GLY A 6 26.44 -12.44 9.13
CA GLY A 6 25.78 -11.27 9.73
C GLY A 6 24.24 -11.32 9.75
N TRP A 7 23.62 -12.41 9.29
CA TRP A 7 22.15 -12.54 9.23
C TRP A 7 21.45 -12.67 10.58
N LYS A 8 22.21 -12.73 11.68
CA LYS A 8 21.63 -12.91 13.02
C LYS A 8 20.57 -11.84 13.32
N ARG A 9 20.86 -10.56 13.00
CA ARG A 9 19.90 -9.46 13.20
C ARG A 9 18.64 -9.59 12.37
N TYR A 10 18.75 -10.12 11.16
CA TYR A 10 17.60 -10.37 10.30
C TYR A 10 16.69 -11.46 10.87
N PHE A 11 17.26 -12.58 11.35
CA PHE A 11 16.47 -13.62 12.01
C PHE A 11 15.92 -13.16 13.37
N ASP A 12 16.68 -12.37 14.13
CA ASP A 12 16.21 -11.76 15.39
C ASP A 12 15.03 -10.81 15.12
N MET A 13 15.00 -10.12 13.97
CA MET A 13 13.87 -9.29 13.56
C MET A 13 12.63 -10.14 13.23
N LEU A 14 12.80 -11.22 12.45
CA LEU A 14 11.69 -12.09 12.03
C LEU A 14 11.09 -12.88 13.19
N ASN A 15 11.94 -13.44 14.05
CA ASN A 15 11.52 -14.30 15.17
C ASN A 15 11.27 -13.51 16.46
N GLY A 16 11.71 -12.26 16.51
CA GLY A 16 11.52 -11.37 17.65
C GLY A 16 10.29 -10.47 17.50
N PRO A 17 10.07 -9.56 18.45
CA PRO A 17 8.88 -8.71 18.48
C PRO A 17 8.84 -7.66 17.36
N ILE A 18 9.94 -7.50 16.59
CA ILE A 18 10.03 -6.48 15.55
C ILE A 18 9.04 -6.79 14.41
N TYR A 19 8.99 -8.03 13.93
CA TYR A 19 8.02 -8.43 12.91
C TYR A 19 6.58 -8.19 13.37
N THR A 20 6.22 -8.65 14.57
CA THR A 20 4.87 -8.46 15.12
C THR A 20 4.51 -6.97 15.27
N ARG A 21 5.47 -6.13 15.69
CA ARG A 21 5.28 -4.68 15.75
C ARG A 21 5.09 -4.06 14.37
N MET A 22 5.89 -4.47 13.38
CA MET A 22 5.74 -4.01 12.00
C MET A 22 4.36 -4.36 11.44
N VAL A 23 3.89 -5.60 11.64
CA VAL A 23 2.55 -6.02 11.21
C VAL A 23 1.46 -5.21 11.91
N LYS A 24 1.60 -4.97 13.22
CA LYS A 24 0.66 -4.12 13.97
C LYS A 24 0.64 -2.69 13.44
N GLU A 25 1.80 -2.07 13.25
CA GLU A 25 1.91 -0.70 12.73
C GLU A 25 1.35 -0.58 11.32
N PHE A 26 1.60 -1.59 10.48
CA PHE A 26 1.02 -1.69 9.14
C PHE A 26 -0.51 -1.61 9.21
N TRP A 27 -1.14 -2.48 10.01
CA TRP A 27 -2.60 -2.54 10.12
C TRP A 27 -3.21 -1.31 10.79
N MET A 28 -2.52 -0.71 11.76
CA MET A 28 -2.98 0.53 12.40
C MET A 28 -3.03 1.72 11.42
N LYS A 29 -2.18 1.72 10.40
CA LYS A 29 -2.10 2.77 9.37
C LYS A 29 -2.76 2.39 8.05
N ALA A 30 -3.25 1.15 7.96
CA ALA A 30 -3.83 0.64 6.73
C ALA A 30 -5.17 1.32 6.45
N GLU A 31 -5.35 1.76 5.21
CA GLU A 31 -6.59 2.33 4.71
C GLU A 31 -7.05 1.58 3.47
N VAL A 32 -8.37 1.49 3.30
CA VAL A 32 -8.98 0.94 2.08
C VAL A 32 -9.08 2.05 1.06
N PHE A 33 -8.47 1.86 -0.10
CA PHE A 33 -8.58 2.74 -1.24
C PHE A 33 -9.49 2.08 -2.29
N ASP A 34 -10.70 2.58 -2.40
CA ASP A 34 -11.74 2.09 -3.31
C ASP A 34 -12.09 3.11 -4.40
N ASP A 35 -13.11 2.81 -5.20
CA ASP A 35 -13.56 3.69 -6.30
C ASP A 35 -14.01 5.06 -5.78
N VAL A 36 -14.66 5.11 -4.62
CA VAL A 36 -15.11 6.37 -4.01
C VAL A 36 -13.92 7.22 -3.60
N SER A 37 -12.94 6.61 -2.93
CA SER A 37 -11.68 7.26 -2.54
C SER A 37 -10.94 7.80 -3.77
N ALA A 38 -10.88 7.01 -4.84
CA ALA A 38 -10.28 7.41 -6.10
C ALA A 38 -10.99 8.65 -6.68
N ARG A 39 -12.32 8.64 -6.75
CA ARG A 39 -13.09 9.78 -7.26
C ARG A 39 -12.96 11.03 -6.40
N LEU A 40 -12.94 10.89 -5.08
CA LEU A 40 -12.73 12.02 -4.16
C LEU A 40 -11.34 12.65 -4.37
N GLU A 41 -10.31 11.86 -4.64
CA GLU A 41 -8.96 12.34 -4.96
C GLU A 41 -8.95 13.18 -6.26
N GLU A 42 -9.65 12.71 -7.31
CA GLU A 42 -9.84 13.48 -8.55
C GLU A 42 -10.61 14.79 -8.30
N GLU A 43 -11.74 14.72 -7.61
CA GLU A 43 -12.60 15.87 -7.33
C GLU A 43 -11.86 16.94 -6.51
N GLU A 44 -11.08 16.52 -5.51
CA GLU A 44 -10.27 17.43 -4.70
C GLU A 44 -9.15 18.08 -5.52
N LEU A 45 -8.55 17.34 -6.46
CA LEU A 45 -7.53 17.88 -7.34
C LEU A 45 -8.12 18.86 -8.37
N ILE A 46 -9.28 18.56 -8.95
CA ILE A 46 -10.03 19.46 -9.84
C ILE A 46 -10.48 20.72 -9.07
N ARG A 47 -10.87 20.58 -7.79
CA ARG A 47 -11.23 21.72 -6.95
C ARG A 47 -10.05 22.68 -6.74
N LYS A 48 -8.83 22.14 -6.63
CA LYS A 48 -7.59 22.91 -6.52
C LYS A 48 -7.14 23.49 -7.86
N ASP A 49 -7.29 22.72 -8.94
CA ASP A 49 -6.96 23.12 -10.31
C ASP A 49 -8.09 22.76 -11.29
N PRO A 50 -9.00 23.72 -11.57
CA PRO A 50 -10.13 23.50 -12.47
C PRO A 50 -9.74 23.13 -13.91
N THR A 51 -8.49 23.37 -14.33
CA THR A 51 -8.03 23.04 -15.70
C THR A 51 -7.89 21.53 -15.92
N LEU A 52 -7.88 20.75 -14.84
CA LEU A 52 -7.84 19.29 -14.88
C LEU A 52 -9.18 18.67 -15.22
N LYS A 53 -10.29 19.44 -15.19
CA LYS A 53 -11.62 18.93 -15.48
C LYS A 53 -11.68 18.30 -16.88
N GLY A 54 -12.10 17.04 -16.95
CA GLY A 54 -12.23 16.28 -18.20
C GLY A 54 -10.95 15.56 -18.65
N LYS A 55 -9.83 15.70 -17.93
CA LYS A 55 -8.63 14.88 -18.12
C LYS A 55 -8.81 13.49 -17.48
N SER A 56 -8.04 12.52 -17.95
CA SER A 56 -7.88 11.22 -17.29
C SER A 56 -7.07 11.33 -16.00
N ARG A 57 -7.18 10.33 -15.10
CA ARG A 57 -6.38 10.27 -13.86
C ARG A 57 -4.90 10.41 -14.11
N GLU A 58 -4.41 9.68 -15.10
CA GLU A 58 -3.00 9.65 -15.46
C GLU A 58 -2.54 11.03 -15.96
N GLU A 59 -3.36 11.75 -16.73
CA GLU A 59 -3.07 13.13 -17.17
C GLU A 59 -3.13 14.14 -16.02
N MET A 60 -3.86 13.84 -14.94
CA MET A 60 -3.85 14.60 -13.69
C MET A 60 -2.63 14.27 -12.80
N GLY A 61 -1.80 13.30 -13.20
CA GLY A 61 -0.67 12.80 -12.40
C GLY A 61 -1.08 11.85 -11.28
N LEU A 62 -2.34 11.38 -11.28
CA LEU A 62 -2.83 10.39 -10.33
C LEU A 62 -2.53 8.98 -10.84
N SER A 63 -2.36 8.05 -9.89
CA SER A 63 -2.22 6.64 -10.23
C SER A 63 -3.51 6.09 -10.81
N LYS A 64 -3.38 5.18 -11.78
CA LYS A 64 -4.51 4.44 -12.35
C LYS A 64 -5.22 3.64 -11.26
N PHE A 65 -6.55 3.79 -11.17
CA PHE A 65 -7.37 2.92 -10.34
C PHE A 65 -7.53 1.56 -11.02
N SER A 66 -7.06 0.50 -10.38
CA SER A 66 -7.12 -0.89 -10.88
C SER A 66 -8.03 -1.80 -10.06
N GLY A 67 -8.74 -1.22 -9.07
CA GLY A 67 -9.61 -1.92 -8.15
C GLY A 67 -9.31 -1.54 -6.70
N THR A 68 -10.16 -2.02 -5.79
CA THR A 68 -10.00 -1.78 -4.36
C THR A 68 -8.71 -2.41 -3.83
N VAL A 69 -7.92 -1.61 -3.12
CA VAL A 69 -6.66 -2.04 -2.50
C VAL A 69 -6.59 -1.58 -1.06
N ILE A 70 -5.73 -2.20 -0.27
CA ILE A 70 -5.33 -1.71 1.05
C ILE A 70 -3.98 -1.00 0.88
N LYS A 71 -3.90 0.26 1.28
CA LYS A 71 -2.67 1.04 1.29
C LYS A 71 -2.20 1.25 2.73
N SER A 72 -0.89 1.30 2.95
CA SER A 72 -0.30 1.68 4.24
C SER A 72 1.12 2.18 4.03
N VAL A 73 1.58 3.08 4.90
CA VAL A 73 2.97 3.57 4.89
C VAL A 73 3.69 3.07 6.13
N LEU A 74 4.68 2.20 5.92
CA LEU A 74 5.50 1.62 6.98
C LEU A 74 6.95 2.04 6.79
N ALA A 75 7.51 2.80 7.73
CA ALA A 75 8.89 3.30 7.68
C ALA A 75 9.25 4.03 6.36
N GLY A 76 8.29 4.77 5.78
CA GLY A 76 8.46 5.48 4.50
C GLY A 76 8.28 4.60 3.26
N LEU A 77 7.97 3.31 3.43
CA LEU A 77 7.63 2.41 2.34
C LEU A 77 6.12 2.37 2.15
N GLU A 78 5.68 2.72 0.94
CA GLU A 78 4.31 2.53 0.51
C GLU A 78 4.06 1.05 0.21
N ILE A 79 3.08 0.46 0.89
CA ILE A 79 2.69 -0.92 0.74
C ILE A 79 1.25 -0.94 0.21
N THR A 80 1.04 -1.67 -0.88
CA THR A 80 -0.29 -1.86 -1.47
C THR A 80 -0.64 -3.36 -1.54
N ILE A 81 -1.76 -3.75 -0.94
CA ILE A 81 -2.31 -5.10 -1.01
C ILE A 81 -3.54 -5.09 -1.92
N SER A 82 -3.46 -5.79 -3.05
CA SER A 82 -4.57 -5.97 -3.97
C SER A 82 -5.31 -7.29 -3.70
N ARG A 83 -6.48 -7.45 -4.34
CA ARG A 83 -7.20 -8.72 -4.33
C ARG A 83 -6.33 -9.88 -4.85
N ALA A 84 -5.50 -9.65 -5.87
CA ALA A 84 -4.61 -10.67 -6.42
C ALA A 84 -3.58 -11.14 -5.39
N HIS A 85 -3.03 -10.25 -4.56
CA HIS A 85 -2.13 -10.63 -3.48
C HIS A 85 -2.80 -11.57 -2.47
N ILE A 86 -4.05 -11.28 -2.10
CA ILE A 86 -4.81 -12.14 -1.18
C ILE A 86 -5.20 -13.47 -1.83
N ALA A 87 -5.67 -13.46 -3.09
CA ALA A 87 -6.00 -14.67 -3.83
C ALA A 87 -4.80 -15.64 -3.92
N LYS A 88 -3.61 -15.09 -4.19
CA LYS A 88 -2.35 -15.83 -4.18
C LYS A 88 -2.03 -16.46 -2.82
N LEU A 89 -2.21 -15.71 -1.74
CA LEU A 89 -2.00 -16.21 -0.37
C LEU A 89 -2.99 -17.30 0.02
N LEU A 90 -4.21 -17.25 -0.51
CA LEU A 90 -5.27 -18.23 -0.26
C LEU A 90 -5.22 -19.43 -1.21
N GLY A 91 -4.39 -19.40 -2.26
CA GLY A 91 -4.30 -20.47 -3.26
C GLY A 91 -5.55 -20.61 -4.13
N VAL A 92 -6.24 -19.50 -4.41
CA VAL A 92 -7.51 -19.46 -5.17
C VAL A 92 -7.38 -18.68 -6.50
N GLU A 93 -6.18 -18.70 -7.09
CA GLU A 93 -5.89 -18.04 -8.38
C GLU A 93 -6.68 -18.62 -9.55
#